data_AF-A0A7C2ID64-F1
#
_entry.id   AF-A0A7C2ID64-F1
#
_cell.length_a   1.000
_cell.length_b   1.000
_cell.length_c   1.000
_cell.angle_alpha   90.00
_cell.angle_beta   90.00
_cell.angle_gamma   90.00
#
_symmetry.space_group_name_H-M   'P 1'
#
loop_
_entity.id
_entity.type
_entity.pdbx_description
1 polymer ?
#
loop_
_entity_poly.entity_id
_entity_poly.type
_entity_poly.pdbx_seq_one_letter_code
_entity_poly.pdbx_strand_id
1 'polypeptide(L)' 'MAALCGLLAACSSASIDDYRGTRPSFDLKTYFNGPVTAQGMFQDRSGKVLRRFSVQMSGSWQGDR' A
#
# COMPACT_ATOMS: atom_id res chain seq x y z
N MET A 1 -14.72 -23.13 -24.48
CA MET A 1 -13.54 -22.61 -23.76
C MET A 1 -13.55 -21.08 -23.77
N ALA A 2 -14.60 -20.45 -23.26
CA ALA A 2 -14.75 -18.98 -23.20
C ALA A 2 -15.10 -18.48 -21.78
N ALA A 3 -15.44 -19.39 -20.86
CA ALA A 3 -15.84 -19.07 -19.50
C ALA A 3 -14.63 -18.78 -18.56
N LEU A 4 -13.41 -19.16 -18.94
CA LEU A 4 -12.23 -18.99 -18.07
C LEU A 4 -11.66 -17.57 -18.10
N CYS A 5 -11.83 -16.82 -19.19
CA CYS A 5 -11.29 -15.46 -19.33
C CYS A 5 -12.06 -14.40 -18.53
N GLY A 6 -13.35 -14.60 -18.26
CA GLY A 6 -14.17 -13.64 -17.50
C GLY A 6 -13.82 -13.56 -16.00
N LEU A 7 -13.22 -14.63 -15.45
CA LEU A 7 -12.83 -14.71 -14.05
C LEU A 7 -11.61 -13.83 -13.71
N LEU A 8 -10.76 -13.51 -14.70
CA LEU A 8 -9.57 -12.68 -14.47
C LEU A 8 -9.88 -11.18 -14.38
N ALA A 9 -11.02 -10.74 -14.93
CA ALA A 9 -11.45 -9.33 -14.86
C ALA A 9 -12.14 -8.97 -13.53
N ALA A 10 -12.52 -9.96 -12.72
CA ALA A 10 -13.23 -9.75 -11.45
C ALA A 10 -12.35 -9.16 -10.34
N CYS A 11 -11.03 -9.43 -10.36
CA CYS A 11 -10.10 -8.93 -9.33
C CYS A 11 -9.68 -7.47 -9.53
N SER A 12 -10.11 -6.81 -10.61
CA SER A 12 -9.78 -5.41 -10.93
C SER A 12 -10.99 -4.48 -10.91
N SER A 13 -12.13 -4.90 -10.34
CA SER A 13 -13.38 -4.13 -10.44
C SER A 13 -13.42 -2.87 -9.57
N ALA A 14 -12.51 -2.74 -8.60
CA ALA A 14 -12.45 -1.56 -7.75
C ALA A 14 -11.84 -0.39 -8.55
N SER A 15 -12.70 0.56 -8.89
CA SER A 15 -12.32 1.80 -9.55
C SER A 15 -11.98 2.86 -8.50
N ILE A 16 -11.06 3.76 -8.81
CA ILE A 16 -10.74 4.89 -7.93
C ILE A 16 -11.99 5.75 -7.66
N ASP A 17 -12.91 5.80 -8.63
CA ASP A 17 -14.18 6.53 -8.53
C ASP A 17 -15.10 5.99 -7.43
N ASP A 18 -15.00 4.69 -7.08
CA ASP A 18 -15.80 4.09 -6.00
C ASP A 18 -15.51 4.73 -4.63
N TYR A 19 -14.34 5.37 -4.49
CA TYR A 19 -13.92 6.05 -3.27
C TYR A 19 -14.19 7.57 -3.32
N ARG A 20 -14.76 8.09 -4.41
CA ARG A 20 -15.06 9.52 -4.57
C ARG A 20 -16.07 9.97 -3.52
N GLY A 21 -15.72 10.99 -2.75
CA GLY A 21 -16.58 11.54 -1.70
C GLY A 21 -16.50 10.78 -0.37
N THR A 22 -15.63 9.77 -0.25
CA THR A 22 -15.32 9.14 1.04
C THR A 22 -14.77 10.19 2.00
N ARG A 23 -15.29 10.19 3.23
CA ARG A 23 -14.83 11.09 4.31
C ARG A 23 -14.32 10.28 5.49
N PRO A 24 -13.25 10.75 6.18
CA PRO A 24 -12.51 11.99 5.93
C PRO A 24 -11.72 11.97 4.62
N SER A 25 -11.40 13.17 4.08
CA SER A 25 -10.54 13.28 2.91
C SER A 25 -9.18 12.65 3.22
N PHE A 26 -8.64 11.86 2.29
CA PHE A 26 -7.32 11.31 2.44
C PHE A 26 -6.29 12.43 2.36
N ASP A 27 -5.55 12.66 3.45
CA ASP A 27 -4.44 13.60 3.51
C ASP A 27 -3.14 12.84 3.76
N LEU A 28 -2.40 12.57 2.67
CA LEU A 28 -1.12 11.89 2.72
C LEU A 28 -0.10 12.62 3.59
N LYS A 29 -0.17 13.97 3.67
CA LYS A 29 0.81 14.78 4.41
C LYS A 29 0.79 14.43 5.88
N THR A 30 -0.40 14.33 6.46
CA THR A 30 -0.56 14.03 7.89
C THR A 30 -0.77 12.56 8.18
N TYR A 31 -1.11 11.73 7.18
CA TYR A 31 -1.43 10.32 7.37
C TYR A 31 -0.33 9.53 8.09
N PHE A 32 0.93 9.86 7.84
CA PHE A 32 2.09 9.18 8.46
C PHE A 32 2.64 9.88 9.70
N ASN A 33 1.96 10.91 10.24
CA ASN A 33 2.39 11.56 11.47
C ASN A 33 2.12 10.66 12.69
N GLY A 34 3.13 10.49 13.54
CA GLY A 34 3.07 9.64 14.73
C GLY A 34 3.75 8.28 14.55
N PRO A 35 3.46 7.30 15.43
CA PRO A 35 4.10 5.99 15.40
C PRO A 35 3.69 5.19 14.15
N VAL A 36 4.68 4.74 13.39
CA VAL A 36 4.51 3.92 12.19
C VAL A 36 5.36 2.67 12.32
N THR A 37 4.79 1.52 11.94
CA THR A 37 5.52 0.27 11.82
C THR A 37 5.60 -0.12 10.35
N ALA A 38 6.81 -0.38 9.87
CA ALA A 38 7.06 -0.93 8.55
C ALA A 38 7.63 -2.36 8.63
N GLN A 39 7.33 -3.17 7.62
CA GLN A 39 7.87 -4.52 7.46
C GLN A 39 8.65 -4.58 6.15
N GLY A 40 9.85 -5.15 6.20
CA GLY A 40 10.73 -5.25 5.04
C GLY A 40 11.39 -6.61 4.93
N MET A 41 11.82 -6.95 3.72
CA MET A 41 12.55 -8.18 3.44
C MET A 41 13.58 -7.98 2.33
N PHE A 42 14.75 -8.58 2.49
CA PHE A 42 15.80 -8.61 1.47
C PHE A 42 15.81 -9.97 0.78
N GLN A 43 15.84 -9.95 -0.54
CA GLN A 43 15.88 -11.13 -1.40
C GLN A 43 17.11 -11.08 -2.31
N ASP A 44 17.67 -12.24 -2.64
CA ASP A 44 18.69 -12.33 -3.70
C ASP A 44 18.05 -12.31 -5.11
N ARG A 45 18.88 -12.37 -6.16
CA ARG A 45 18.41 -12.40 -7.56
C ARG A 45 17.62 -13.66 -7.93
N SER A 46 17.71 -14.72 -7.13
CA SER A 46 16.89 -15.93 -7.29
C SER A 46 15.51 -15.81 -6.63
N GLY A 47 15.27 -14.72 -5.89
CA GLY A 47 14.04 -14.52 -5.11
C GLY A 47 14.09 -15.20 -3.74
N LYS A 48 15.24 -15.75 -3.31
CA LYS A 48 15.36 -16.34 -1.98
C LYS A 48 15.40 -15.24 -0.93
N VAL A 49 14.50 -15.34 0.06
CA VAL A 49 14.47 -14.42 1.20
C VAL A 49 15.68 -14.66 2.09
N LEU A 50 16.54 -13.66 2.21
CA LEU A 50 17.73 -13.71 3.05
C LEU A 50 17.44 -13.17 4.45
N ARG A 51 16.64 -12.10 4.54
CA ARG A 51 16.33 -11.41 5.80
C ARG A 51 14.93 -10.83 5.79
N ARG A 52 14.32 -10.77 6.97
CA ARG A 52 13.11 -10.00 7.28
C ARG A 52 13.43 -9.06 8.42
N PHE A 53 12.82 -7.88 8.41
CA PHE A 53 13.01 -6.89 9.45
C PHE A 53 11.73 -6.09 9.66
N SER A 54 11.57 -5.59 10.88
CA SER A 54 10.50 -4.67 11.25
C SER A 54 11.14 -3.35 11.69
N VAL A 55 10.56 -2.24 11.26
CA VAL A 55 11.00 -0.89 11.62
C VAL A 55 9.88 -0.23 12.39
N GLN A 56 10.17 0.24 13.59
CA GLN A 56 9.31 1.16 14.33
C GLN A 56 9.89 2.56 14.18
N MET A 57 9.08 3.52 13.73
CA MET A 57 9.49 4.90 13.49
C MET A 57 8.40 5.87 13.95
N SER A 58 8.77 7.12 14.22
CA SER A 58 7.83 8.20 14.46
C SER A 58 7.91 9.18 13.30
N GLY A 59 6.86 9.24 12.48
CA GLY A 59 6.78 10.17 11.37
C GLY A 59 6.38 11.57 11.84
N SER A 60 6.95 12.59 11.19
CA SER A 60 6.49 13.96 11.32
C SER A 60 6.65 14.67 9.98
N TRP A 61 5.59 15.34 9.55
CA TRP A 61 5.61 16.20 8.36
C TRP A 61 6.27 17.53 8.70
N GLN A 62 7.28 17.93 7.92
CA GLN A 62 7.98 19.20 8.09
C GLN A 62 7.94 20.00 6.78
N GLY A 63 7.33 21.19 6.83
CA GLY A 63 7.14 22.10 5.70
C GLY A 63 5.72 22.12 5.13
N ASP A 64 5.45 23.03 4.20
CA ASP A 64 4.09 23.31 3.72
C ASP A 64 3.78 22.74 2.31
N ARG A 65 4.78 22.21 1.60
CA ARG A 65 4.65 21.79 0.20
C ARG A 65 4.48 20.30 0.03
#